data_AF-A0A962C8W8-F1
#
_entry.id   AF-A0A962C8W8-F1
#
_cell.length_a   1.000
_cell.length_b   1.000
_cell.length_c   1.000
_cell.angle_alpha   90.00
_cell.angle_beta   90.00
_cell.angle_gamma   90.00
#
_symmetry.space_group_name_H-M   'P 1'
#
loop_
_entity.id
_entity.type
_entity.pdbx_description
1 polymer ?
#
loop_
_entity_poly.entity_id
_entity_poly.type
_entity_poly.pdbx_seq_one_letter_code
_entity_poly.pdbx_strand_id
1 'polypeptide(L)'
;LGFLDADVLVDQHFLRRGRIGRMLPLMQARGIRFGLGVDENTAAIVHDGSVEVVGASSVLVVDLASAASDETAGAFNIEGAMLNLLGNGDRMNLRSAEVTPSAAKHAGTRIDPNGPGYKPYHAAVMFYPDFLGDRTLATAMGRLLDSPQRELRGLAFAPVNNAGDGADAPGFEFRLAKTGRTVGWLSTAGGGEDYTITGMRLDVEPVRMAAPLYRPWRPSTP
;
A
#
# COMPACT_ATOMS: atom_id res chain seq x y z
N LEU A 1 14.27 19.39 12.33
CA LEU A 1 14.40 20.26 11.14
C LEU A 1 13.08 20.93 10.78
N GLY A 2 11.92 20.24 10.88
CA GLY A 2 10.61 20.91 10.88
C GLY A 2 10.26 21.63 9.57
N PHE A 3 10.78 21.13 8.44
CA PHE A 3 10.54 21.72 7.12
C PHE A 3 9.17 21.39 6.53
N LEU A 4 8.48 20.40 7.09
CA LEU A 4 7.12 20.01 6.72
C LEU A 4 6.20 20.26 7.91
N ASP A 5 4.91 20.39 7.61
CA ASP A 5 3.86 20.45 8.63
C ASP A 5 4.00 19.25 9.60
N ALA A 6 3.71 19.49 10.88
CA ALA A 6 3.87 18.47 11.93
C ALA A 6 3.02 17.21 11.68
N ASP A 7 2.03 17.30 10.80
CA ASP A 7 1.10 16.25 10.42
C ASP A 7 1.56 15.41 9.21
N VAL A 8 2.84 15.51 8.83
CA VAL A 8 3.44 14.75 7.73
C VAL A 8 4.68 13.99 8.19
N LEU A 9 4.63 12.66 8.10
CA LEU A 9 5.78 11.76 8.30
C LEU A 9 6.40 11.41 6.94
N VAL A 10 7.73 11.39 6.85
CA VAL A 10 8.45 10.99 5.63
C VAL A 10 9.31 9.76 5.90
N ASP A 11 9.33 8.83 4.95
CA ASP A 11 10.25 7.70 4.93
C ASP A 11 10.82 7.48 3.52
N GLN A 12 12.03 6.95 3.43
CA GLN A 12 12.81 6.78 2.19
C GLN A 12 13.05 5.30 1.88
N HIS A 13 13.44 4.98 0.63
CA HIS A 13 13.58 3.59 0.14
C HIS A 13 12.35 2.73 0.51
N PHE A 14 11.18 3.34 0.36
CA PHE A 14 9.99 2.93 1.08
C PHE A 14 9.40 1.62 0.56
N LEU A 15 9.11 1.56 -0.74
CA LEU A 15 8.47 0.41 -1.38
C LEU A 15 9.43 -0.76 -1.51
N ARG A 16 10.71 -0.51 -1.86
CA ARG A 16 11.73 -1.57 -1.92
C ARG A 16 11.90 -2.34 -0.61
N ARG A 17 11.71 -1.69 0.55
CA ARG A 17 11.97 -2.30 1.86
C ARG A 17 10.72 -2.56 2.70
N GLY A 18 9.53 -2.51 2.11
CA GLY A 18 8.28 -2.75 2.84
C GLY A 18 8.07 -1.82 4.04
N ARG A 19 8.55 -0.58 3.97
CA ARG A 19 8.60 0.32 5.15
C ARG A 19 7.24 0.83 5.60
N ILE A 20 6.17 0.50 4.88
CA ILE A 20 4.81 0.72 5.37
C ILE A 20 4.57 0.03 6.72
N GLY A 21 5.18 -1.14 6.95
CA GLY A 21 5.04 -1.89 8.20
C GLY A 21 5.58 -1.18 9.44
N ARG A 22 6.49 -0.19 9.28
CA ARG A 22 6.96 0.66 10.38
C ARG A 22 6.35 2.06 10.38
N MET A 23 5.94 2.54 9.20
CA MET A 23 5.31 3.85 9.06
C MET A 23 3.95 3.88 9.74
N LEU A 24 3.08 2.89 9.50
CA LEU A 24 1.72 2.88 10.06
C LEU A 24 1.71 2.90 11.61
N PRO A 25 2.46 2.05 12.33
CA PRO A 25 2.53 2.11 13.79
C PRO A 25 3.06 3.45 14.31
N LEU A 26 4.05 4.04 13.64
CA LEU A 26 4.60 5.33 14.06
C LEU A 26 3.60 6.46 13.84
N MET A 27 2.90 6.47 12.71
CA MET A 27 1.87 7.46 12.42
C MET A 27 0.74 7.39 13.46
N GLN A 28 0.22 6.19 13.71
CA GLN A 28 -0.83 5.97 14.71
C GLN A 28 -0.36 6.41 16.11
N ALA A 29 0.82 5.98 16.56
CA ALA A 29 1.35 6.30 17.88
C ALA A 29 1.63 7.80 18.09
N ARG A 30 1.77 8.57 17.00
CA ARG A 30 2.06 10.01 17.05
C ARG A 30 0.88 10.88 16.62
N GLY A 31 -0.25 10.28 16.24
CA GLY A 31 -1.39 11.00 15.70
C GLY A 31 -1.07 11.77 14.42
N ILE A 32 -0.18 11.22 13.58
CA ILE A 32 0.20 11.81 12.29
C ILE A 32 -0.76 11.31 11.21
N ARG A 33 -1.38 12.22 10.48
CA ARG A 33 -2.34 11.92 9.41
C ARG A 33 -1.67 11.43 8.14
N PHE A 34 -0.67 12.17 7.63
CA PHE A 34 -0.09 11.89 6.33
C PHE A 34 1.28 11.23 6.42
N GLY A 35 1.47 10.18 5.61
CA GLY A 35 2.75 9.50 5.44
C GLY A 35 3.21 9.60 4.00
N LEU A 36 4.43 10.09 3.76
CA LEU A 36 5.08 10.14 2.45
C LEU A 36 6.18 9.09 2.38
N GLY A 37 5.87 7.98 1.72
CA GLY A 37 6.80 6.90 1.45
C GLY A 37 7.50 7.10 0.11
N VAL A 38 8.69 7.69 0.12
CA VAL A 38 9.49 7.98 -1.09
C VAL A 38 10.36 6.78 -1.44
N ASP A 39 10.23 6.27 -2.66
CA ASP A 39 11.01 5.12 -3.13
C ASP A 39 12.38 5.51 -3.74
N GLU A 40 13.17 4.52 -4.13
CA GLU A 40 14.47 4.73 -4.78
C GLU A 40 14.38 5.55 -6.06
N ASN A 41 15.40 6.38 -6.31
CA ASN A 41 15.50 7.23 -7.50
C ASN A 41 14.28 8.14 -7.73
N THR A 42 13.62 8.54 -6.64
CA THR A 42 12.43 9.40 -6.63
C THR A 42 12.55 10.48 -5.55
N ALA A 43 11.96 11.64 -5.82
CA ALA A 43 11.83 12.77 -4.92
C ALA A 43 10.37 13.20 -4.79
N ALA A 44 10.00 13.66 -3.60
CA ALA A 44 8.76 14.35 -3.30
C ALA A 44 9.07 15.84 -3.07
N ILE A 45 8.70 16.69 -4.02
CA ILE A 45 8.84 18.14 -3.89
C ILE A 45 7.59 18.65 -3.18
N VAL A 46 7.74 19.20 -1.98
CA VAL A 46 6.63 19.78 -1.23
C VAL A 46 6.67 21.29 -1.36
N HIS A 47 5.59 21.88 -1.87
CA HIS A 47 5.41 23.33 -1.92
C HIS A 47 3.93 23.68 -1.68
N ASP A 48 3.64 24.71 -0.89
CA ASP A 48 2.30 25.24 -0.62
C ASP A 48 1.25 24.21 -0.18
N GLY A 49 1.69 23.14 0.50
CA GLY A 49 0.83 22.04 0.95
C GLY A 49 0.44 21.07 -0.17
N SER A 50 1.12 21.11 -1.32
CA SER A 50 1.08 20.09 -2.36
C SER A 50 2.38 19.31 -2.38
N VAL A 51 2.29 18.02 -2.73
CA VAL A 51 3.45 17.20 -3.11
C VAL A 51 3.45 17.00 -4.62
N GLU A 52 4.61 17.13 -5.26
CA GLU A 52 4.88 16.76 -6.64
C GLU A 52 5.94 15.65 -6.67
N VAL A 53 5.72 14.63 -7.48
CA VAL A 53 6.64 13.50 -7.61
C VAL A 53 7.54 13.69 -8.83
N VAL A 54 8.85 13.53 -8.62
CA VAL A 54 9.86 13.55 -9.69
C VAL A 54 10.76 12.33 -9.54
N GLY A 55 10.94 11.55 -10.60
CA GLY A 55 11.91 10.46 -10.62
C GLY A 55 11.40 9.19 -11.31
N ALA A 56 12.13 8.09 -11.14
CA ALA A 56 11.92 6.86 -11.89
C ALA A 56 10.93 5.88 -11.24
N SER A 57 10.65 6.04 -9.95
CA SER A 57 9.72 5.20 -9.19
C SER A 57 8.49 6.02 -8.73
N SER A 58 8.01 5.79 -7.52
CA SER A 58 6.77 6.35 -7.00
C SER A 58 6.93 6.86 -5.57
N VAL A 59 5.99 7.73 -5.16
CA VAL A 59 5.73 8.07 -3.77
C VAL A 59 4.41 7.45 -3.38
N LEU A 60 4.40 6.68 -2.29
CA LEU A 60 3.16 6.24 -1.66
C LEU A 60 2.74 7.29 -0.63
N VAL A 61 1.53 7.81 -0.78
CA VAL A 61 0.90 8.68 0.22
C VAL A 61 -0.11 7.88 1.03
N VAL A 62 0.09 7.83 2.34
CA VAL A 62 -0.83 7.26 3.33
C VAL A 62 -1.62 8.42 3.96
N ASP A 63 -2.94 8.31 4.02
CA ASP A 63 -3.83 9.24 4.75
C ASP A 63 -4.63 8.46 5.82
N LEU A 64 -4.46 8.83 7.08
CA LEU A 64 -5.13 8.22 8.24
C LEU A 64 -6.36 9.01 8.71
N ALA A 65 -6.87 9.98 7.95
CA ALA A 65 -8.01 10.82 8.33
C ALA A 65 -9.26 10.04 8.80
N SER A 66 -9.47 8.84 8.27
CA SER A 66 -10.61 7.97 8.60
C SER A 66 -10.17 6.62 9.14
N ALA A 67 -8.90 6.49 9.53
CA ALA A 67 -8.38 5.24 10.05
C ALA A 67 -8.75 5.06 11.53
N ALA A 68 -8.99 3.82 11.92
CA ALA A 68 -9.30 3.45 13.29
C ALA A 68 -8.45 2.25 13.73
N SER A 69 -8.41 2.01 15.03
CA SER A 69 -7.77 0.84 15.62
C SER A 69 -8.57 0.30 16.79
N ASP A 70 -8.55 -1.01 16.95
CA ASP A 70 -9.07 -1.71 18.11
C ASP A 70 -7.99 -1.79 19.21
N GLU A 71 -8.18 -1.04 20.30
CA GLU A 71 -7.27 -1.04 21.45
C GLU A 71 -7.27 -2.38 22.21
N THR A 72 -8.30 -3.22 22.01
CA THR A 72 -8.43 -4.52 22.70
C THR A 72 -7.67 -5.65 22.00
N ALA A 73 -7.19 -5.43 20.78
CA ALA A 73 -6.51 -6.46 19.97
C ALA A 73 -5.17 -6.94 20.57
N GLY A 74 -4.58 -6.20 21.51
CA GLY A 74 -3.33 -6.55 22.19
C GLY A 74 -2.08 -6.53 21.29
N ALA A 75 -2.23 -6.09 20.03
CA ALA A 75 -1.17 -5.89 19.06
C ALA A 75 -1.57 -4.77 18.08
N PHE A 76 -0.60 -4.26 17.31
CA PHE A 76 -0.86 -3.23 16.30
C PHE A 76 -1.95 -3.68 15.33
N ASN A 77 -2.87 -2.79 15.01
CA ASN A 77 -3.89 -2.99 14.00
C ASN A 77 -4.33 -1.62 13.49
N ILE A 78 -4.79 -1.58 12.24
CA ILE A 78 -5.37 -0.38 11.66
C ILE A 78 -6.41 -0.76 10.61
N GLU A 79 -7.57 -0.12 10.64
CA GLU A 79 -8.61 -0.24 9.62
C GLU A 79 -8.77 1.10 8.92
N GLY A 80 -8.93 1.12 7.60
CA GLY A 80 -9.31 2.34 6.89
C GLY A 80 -8.17 3.26 6.46
N ALA A 81 -6.90 2.83 6.55
CA ALA A 81 -5.79 3.63 6.03
C ALA A 81 -5.94 3.81 4.52
N MET A 82 -5.87 5.05 4.01
CA MET A 82 -6.09 5.33 2.60
C MET A 82 -4.78 5.53 1.86
N LEU A 83 -4.60 4.80 0.76
CA LEU A 83 -3.38 4.77 -0.01
C LEU A 83 -3.58 5.43 -1.38
N ASN A 84 -2.61 6.28 -1.73
CA ASN A 84 -2.47 6.83 -3.07
C ASN A 84 -1.03 6.57 -3.55
N LEU A 85 -0.87 6.06 -4.77
CA LEU A 85 0.42 5.84 -5.42
C LEU A 85 0.60 6.91 -6.48
N LEU A 86 1.62 7.74 -6.33
CA LEU A 86 1.95 8.83 -7.24
C LEU A 86 3.25 8.50 -7.96
N GLY A 87 3.23 8.45 -9.28
CA GLY A 87 4.42 8.30 -10.12
C GLY A 87 4.94 9.64 -10.63
N ASN A 88 5.87 9.61 -11.58
CA ASN A 88 6.51 10.82 -12.10
C ASN A 88 5.51 11.86 -12.65
N GLY A 89 5.69 13.11 -12.24
CA GLY A 89 4.88 14.26 -12.64
C GLY A 89 3.50 14.34 -11.98
N ASP A 90 3.13 13.40 -11.11
CA ASP A 90 1.87 13.45 -10.36
C ASP A 90 1.95 14.45 -9.22
N ARG A 91 0.80 15.03 -8.88
CA ARG A 91 0.66 15.95 -7.75
C ARG A 91 -0.44 15.49 -6.81
N MET A 92 -0.32 15.82 -5.53
CA MET A 92 -1.40 15.66 -4.56
C MET A 92 -1.44 16.84 -3.60
N ASN A 93 -2.63 17.40 -3.38
CA ASN A 93 -2.85 18.40 -2.34
C ASN A 93 -2.99 17.72 -0.98
N LEU A 94 -2.12 18.03 -0.03
CA LEU A 94 -2.07 17.44 1.31
C LEU A 94 -3.12 18.02 2.27
N ARG A 95 -4.05 18.87 1.81
CA ARG A 95 -5.21 19.32 2.59
C ARG A 95 -6.49 18.62 2.10
N SER A 96 -6.76 18.70 0.80
CA SER A 96 -7.96 18.11 0.17
C SER A 96 -7.82 16.63 -0.15
N ALA A 97 -6.59 16.09 -0.12
CA ALA A 97 -6.26 14.75 -0.61
C ALA A 97 -6.61 14.52 -2.10
N GLU A 98 -6.73 15.60 -2.87
CA GLU A 98 -6.97 15.55 -4.30
C GLU A 98 -5.66 15.21 -5.03
N VAL A 99 -5.73 14.26 -5.97
CA VAL A 99 -4.60 13.82 -6.79
C VAL A 99 -4.80 14.30 -8.23
N THR A 100 -3.75 14.87 -8.80
CA THR A 100 -3.68 15.29 -10.20
C THR A 100 -2.63 14.43 -10.92
N PRO A 101 -3.04 13.50 -11.80
CA PRO A 101 -2.11 12.72 -12.61
C PRO A 101 -1.32 13.62 -13.56
N SER A 102 -0.10 13.19 -13.90
CA SER A 102 0.71 13.87 -14.92
C SER A 102 0.01 13.91 -16.28
N ALA A 103 0.37 14.86 -17.13
CA ALA A 103 -0.21 14.97 -18.47
C ALA A 103 -0.07 13.69 -19.30
N ALA A 104 1.06 12.98 -19.18
CA ALA A 104 1.32 11.72 -19.87
C ALA A 104 0.40 10.58 -19.38
N LYS A 105 0.05 10.56 -18.09
CA LYS A 105 -0.89 9.58 -17.51
C LYS A 105 -2.34 9.96 -17.78
N HIS A 106 -2.66 11.25 -17.78
CA HIS A 106 -3.98 11.74 -18.18
C HIS A 106 -4.28 11.45 -19.67
N ALA A 107 -3.28 11.52 -20.54
CA ALA A 107 -3.41 11.13 -21.96
C ALA A 107 -3.36 9.61 -22.19
N GLY A 108 -2.98 8.84 -21.17
CA GLY A 108 -2.89 7.38 -21.22
C GLY A 108 -4.22 6.69 -20.92
N THR A 109 -4.13 5.50 -20.33
CA THR A 109 -5.30 4.69 -20.01
C THR A 109 -5.83 5.05 -18.63
N ARG A 110 -7.04 5.59 -18.56
CA ARG A 110 -7.78 5.72 -17.29
C ARG A 110 -8.47 4.39 -16.95
N ILE A 111 -8.24 3.88 -15.75
CA ILE A 111 -8.83 2.66 -15.21
C ILE A 111 -9.75 3.04 -14.05
N ASP A 112 -11.04 2.78 -14.22
CA ASP A 112 -12.08 3.11 -13.23
C ASP A 112 -12.86 1.87 -12.84
N PRO A 113 -12.49 1.20 -11.74
CA PRO A 113 -13.15 -0.03 -11.30
C PRO A 113 -14.59 0.17 -10.80
N ASN A 114 -15.07 1.41 -10.69
CA ASN A 114 -16.44 1.71 -10.30
C ASN A 114 -17.30 2.16 -11.50
N GLY A 115 -16.69 2.32 -12.68
CA GLY A 115 -17.36 2.76 -13.90
C GLY A 115 -17.97 1.61 -14.71
N PRO A 116 -19.04 1.88 -15.50
CA PRO A 116 -19.71 0.87 -16.32
C PRO A 116 -18.85 0.29 -17.46
N GLY A 117 -17.75 0.98 -17.81
CA GLY A 117 -16.80 0.56 -18.85
C GLY A 117 -15.62 -0.27 -18.34
N TYR A 118 -15.61 -0.65 -17.06
CA TYR A 118 -14.50 -1.37 -16.46
C TYR A 118 -14.32 -2.78 -17.07
N LYS A 119 -13.16 -3.02 -17.67
CA LYS A 119 -12.78 -4.29 -18.30
C LYS A 119 -11.40 -4.72 -17.81
N PRO A 120 -11.32 -5.42 -16.66
CA PRO A 120 -10.04 -5.77 -16.06
C PRO A 120 -9.22 -6.72 -16.93
N TYR A 121 -7.91 -6.51 -17.01
CA TYR A 121 -7.00 -7.43 -17.70
C TYR A 121 -6.67 -8.67 -16.86
N HIS A 122 -6.53 -8.52 -15.53
CA HIS A 122 -6.11 -9.61 -14.66
C HIS A 122 -7.30 -10.44 -14.15
N ALA A 123 -7.26 -11.77 -14.29
CA ALA A 123 -8.35 -12.66 -13.88
C ALA A 123 -8.16 -13.36 -12.52
N ALA A 124 -7.01 -13.19 -11.85
CA ALA A 124 -6.56 -14.11 -10.79
C ALA A 124 -6.94 -13.69 -9.36
N VAL A 125 -7.06 -14.70 -8.49
CA VAL A 125 -7.04 -14.56 -7.03
C VAL A 125 -5.63 -14.21 -6.58
N MET A 126 -5.46 -13.09 -5.89
CA MET A 126 -4.15 -12.61 -5.46
C MET A 126 -3.98 -12.80 -3.95
N PHE A 127 -2.97 -13.59 -3.59
CA PHE A 127 -2.47 -13.69 -2.22
C PHE A 127 -0.96 -13.48 -2.21
N TYR A 128 -0.48 -12.66 -1.30
CA TYR A 128 0.93 -12.30 -1.20
C TYR A 128 1.51 -12.84 0.13
N PRO A 129 2.36 -13.88 0.10
CA PRO A 129 2.91 -14.46 1.32
C PRO A 129 3.95 -13.56 2.01
N ASP A 130 4.51 -12.59 1.29
CA ASP A 130 5.39 -11.54 1.81
C ASP A 130 4.94 -10.17 1.30
N PHE A 131 3.98 -9.57 2.01
CA PHE A 131 3.39 -8.28 1.64
C PHE A 131 4.33 -7.09 1.84
N LEU A 132 5.38 -7.28 2.67
CA LEU A 132 6.44 -6.28 2.91
C LEU A 132 7.67 -6.53 2.03
N GLY A 133 7.60 -7.48 1.09
CA GLY A 133 8.64 -7.76 0.11
C GLY A 133 8.90 -6.60 -0.85
N ASP A 134 9.97 -6.74 -1.65
CA ASP A 134 10.44 -5.71 -2.58
C ASP A 134 9.32 -5.26 -3.53
N ARG A 135 8.83 -4.02 -3.30
CA ARG A 135 7.78 -3.34 -4.07
C ARG A 135 6.45 -4.10 -4.16
N THR A 136 6.25 -5.13 -3.33
CA THR A 136 5.05 -5.97 -3.33
C THR A 136 3.77 -5.14 -3.23
N LEU A 137 3.73 -4.14 -2.35
CA LEU A 137 2.55 -3.29 -2.17
C LEU A 137 2.19 -2.51 -3.45
N ALA A 138 3.16 -1.89 -4.13
CA ALA A 138 2.87 -1.14 -5.36
C ALA A 138 2.40 -2.08 -6.48
N THR A 139 3.02 -3.26 -6.60
CA THR A 139 2.56 -4.31 -7.51
C THR A 139 1.15 -4.78 -7.18
N ALA A 140 0.84 -4.97 -5.90
CA ALA A 140 -0.49 -5.38 -5.44
C ALA A 140 -1.54 -4.30 -5.76
N MET A 141 -1.22 -3.02 -5.58
CA MET A 141 -2.11 -1.92 -5.95
C MET A 141 -2.38 -1.89 -7.47
N GLY A 142 -1.34 -1.97 -8.31
CA GLY A 142 -1.51 -1.99 -9.76
C GLY A 142 -2.33 -3.19 -10.25
N ARG A 143 -2.03 -4.39 -9.73
CA ARG A 143 -2.77 -5.60 -10.09
C ARG A 143 -4.21 -5.59 -9.58
N LEU A 144 -4.45 -5.10 -8.36
CA LEU A 144 -5.80 -4.98 -7.83
C LEU A 144 -6.60 -4.03 -8.70
N LEU A 145 -6.04 -2.85 -9.03
CA LEU A 145 -6.69 -1.81 -9.83
C LEU A 145 -7.31 -2.40 -11.12
N ASP A 146 -6.61 -3.30 -11.79
CA ASP A 146 -6.99 -3.91 -13.06
C ASP A 146 -7.44 -5.39 -12.95
N SER A 147 -8.05 -5.75 -11.81
CA SER A 147 -8.63 -7.07 -11.51
C SER A 147 -10.14 -7.01 -11.23
N PRO A 148 -10.97 -8.04 -11.52
CA PRO A 148 -12.37 -8.05 -11.09
C PRO A 148 -12.53 -8.10 -9.57
N GLN A 149 -11.47 -8.44 -8.82
CA GLN A 149 -11.51 -8.46 -7.36
C GLN A 149 -11.68 -7.05 -6.77
N ARG A 150 -12.44 -6.99 -5.68
CA ARG A 150 -12.59 -5.78 -4.85
C ARG A 150 -11.53 -5.66 -3.77
N GLU A 151 -10.95 -6.78 -3.37
CA GLU A 151 -9.89 -6.85 -2.36
C GLU A 151 -8.88 -7.95 -2.69
N LEU A 152 -7.68 -7.82 -2.14
CA LEU A 152 -6.67 -8.86 -2.05
C LEU A 152 -6.08 -8.91 -0.64
N ARG A 153 -5.43 -10.03 -0.34
CA ARG A 153 -4.83 -10.29 0.97
C ARG A 153 -3.34 -10.57 0.84
N GLY A 154 -2.59 -10.22 1.86
CA GLY A 154 -1.21 -10.61 2.01
C GLY A 154 -0.84 -10.79 3.47
N LEU A 155 0.28 -11.46 3.72
CA LEU A 155 0.82 -11.67 5.05
C LEU A 155 2.19 -11.03 5.18
N ALA A 156 2.53 -10.64 6.40
CA ALA A 156 3.91 -10.46 6.82
C ALA A 156 4.08 -11.14 8.18
N PHE A 157 5.08 -12.02 8.31
CA PHE A 157 5.29 -12.79 9.52
C PHE A 157 6.77 -13.09 9.73
N ALA A 158 7.13 -13.34 10.99
CA ALA A 158 8.46 -13.86 11.31
C ALA A 158 8.45 -15.39 11.15
N PRO A 159 9.33 -15.97 10.30
CA PRO A 159 9.36 -17.42 10.07
C PRO A 159 9.93 -18.21 11.26
N VAL A 160 10.64 -17.53 12.18
CA VAL A 160 11.25 -18.14 13.36
C VAL A 160 10.60 -17.50 14.60
N ASN A 161 9.94 -18.33 15.41
CA ASN A 161 9.53 -17.91 16.74
C ASN A 161 10.74 -18.04 17.67
N ASN A 162 11.31 -16.92 18.11
CA ASN A 162 12.43 -16.94 19.07
C ASN A 162 11.97 -17.30 20.50
N ALA A 163 10.65 -17.39 20.72
CA ALA A 163 10.10 -17.93 21.95
C ALA A 163 10.19 -19.46 21.89
N GLY A 164 10.94 -20.06 22.81
CA GLY A 164 11.10 -21.52 22.96
C GLY A 164 9.84 -22.26 23.41
N ASP A 165 8.67 -21.62 23.33
CA ASP A 165 7.38 -22.18 23.71
C ASP A 165 6.54 -22.31 22.45
N GLY A 166 5.85 -23.44 22.27
CA GLY A 166 5.05 -23.81 21.10
C GLY A 166 3.81 -22.94 20.82
N ALA A 167 3.93 -21.63 20.97
CA ALA A 167 2.96 -20.63 20.56
C ALA A 167 3.09 -20.35 19.06
N ASP A 168 1.95 -20.08 18.42
CA ASP A 168 1.88 -19.62 17.04
C ASP A 168 2.75 -18.37 16.82
N ALA A 169 3.49 -18.32 15.69
CA ALA A 169 4.35 -17.17 15.39
C ALA A 169 3.49 -15.94 15.08
N PRO A 170 3.87 -14.73 15.56
CA PRO A 170 3.11 -13.52 15.26
C PRO A 170 3.25 -13.15 13.78
N GLY A 171 2.14 -12.72 13.19
CA GLY A 171 2.10 -12.13 11.85
C GLY A 171 1.06 -11.03 11.76
N PHE A 172 0.97 -10.43 10.58
CA PHE A 172 -0.05 -9.47 10.22
C PHE A 172 -0.66 -9.86 8.87
N GLU A 173 -1.99 -9.85 8.79
CA GLU A 173 -2.71 -9.85 7.52
C GLU A 173 -2.88 -8.41 7.05
N PHE A 174 -2.59 -8.18 5.78
CA PHE A 174 -2.84 -6.94 5.07
C PHE A 174 -3.99 -7.17 4.10
N ARG A 175 -5.06 -6.40 4.21
CA ARG A 175 -6.20 -6.42 3.29
C ARG A 175 -6.22 -5.11 2.52
N LEU A 176 -5.88 -5.20 1.23
CA LEU A 176 -5.91 -4.06 0.31
C LEU A 176 -7.22 -4.12 -0.49
N ALA A 177 -7.99 -3.03 -0.50
CA ALA A 177 -9.31 -3.00 -1.11
C ALA A 177 -9.54 -1.74 -1.96
N LYS A 178 -10.32 -1.91 -3.03
CA LYS A 178 -10.87 -0.80 -3.81
C LYS A 178 -11.99 -0.15 -3.03
N THR A 179 -12.05 1.17 -3.11
CA THR A 179 -13.13 1.99 -2.56
C THR A 179 -13.92 2.63 -3.70
N GLY A 180 -14.99 3.36 -3.36
CA GLY A 180 -15.69 4.23 -4.33
C GLY A 180 -14.83 5.38 -4.85
N ARG A 181 -13.69 5.67 -4.20
CA ARG A 181 -12.70 6.67 -4.64
C ARG A 181 -11.58 6.09 -5.49
N THR A 182 -11.55 4.76 -5.70
CA THR A 182 -10.47 4.14 -6.46
C THR A 182 -10.57 4.45 -7.93
N VAL A 183 -9.56 5.15 -8.44
CA VAL A 183 -9.31 5.39 -9.87
C VAL A 183 -7.81 5.31 -10.11
N GLY A 184 -7.40 4.83 -11.27
CA GLY A 184 -6.01 4.89 -11.69
C GLY A 184 -5.82 5.35 -13.13
N TRP A 185 -4.58 5.73 -13.42
CA TRP A 185 -4.11 6.16 -14.74
C TRP A 185 -2.80 5.46 -15.03
N LEU A 186 -2.68 4.92 -16.24
CA LEU A 186 -1.50 4.21 -16.72
C LEU A 186 -0.93 4.93 -17.93
N SER A 187 0.36 5.21 -17.91
CA SER A 187 1.13 5.61 -19.09
C SER A 187 2.24 4.60 -19.35
N THR A 188 2.48 4.31 -20.62
CA THR A 188 3.63 3.51 -21.09
C THR A 188 4.63 4.35 -21.89
N ALA A 189 4.42 5.67 -21.98
CA ALA A 189 5.22 6.59 -22.77
C ALA A 189 6.71 6.63 -22.35
N GLY A 190 7.00 6.29 -21.09
CA GLY A 190 8.37 6.21 -20.54
C GLY A 190 9.09 4.88 -20.78
N GLY A 191 8.54 3.96 -21.57
CA GLY A 191 9.15 2.65 -21.84
C GLY A 191 8.85 1.57 -20.80
N GLY A 192 7.92 1.82 -19.88
CA GLY A 192 7.41 0.89 -18.87
C GLY A 192 6.09 1.38 -18.29
N GLU A 193 5.41 0.57 -17.49
CA GLU A 193 4.16 0.96 -16.84
C GLU A 193 4.41 1.96 -15.70
N ASP A 194 3.86 3.17 -15.83
CA ASP A 194 3.82 4.21 -14.80
C ASP A 194 2.37 4.46 -14.38
N TYR A 195 2.09 4.23 -13.10
CA TYR A 195 0.75 4.34 -12.53
C TYR A 195 0.60 5.56 -11.62
N THR A 196 -0.55 6.23 -11.75
CA THR A 196 -1.19 6.95 -10.65
C THR A 196 -2.33 6.07 -10.14
N ILE A 197 -2.41 5.82 -8.83
CA ILE A 197 -3.52 5.06 -8.22
C ILE A 197 -4.03 5.83 -7.02
N THR A 198 -5.33 5.99 -6.91
CA THR A 198 -5.94 6.79 -5.84
C THR A 198 -6.89 5.95 -4.99
N GLY A 199 -7.03 6.32 -3.72
CA GLY A 199 -8.13 5.89 -2.87
C GLY A 199 -8.28 4.37 -2.69
N MET A 200 -7.19 3.62 -2.51
CA MET A 200 -7.27 2.22 -2.07
C MET A 200 -7.21 2.14 -0.54
N ARG A 201 -8.07 1.34 0.07
CA ARG A 201 -8.05 1.10 1.51
C ARG A 201 -7.04 0.01 1.85
N LEU A 202 -6.29 0.22 2.91
CA LEU A 202 -5.47 -0.81 3.55
C LEU A 202 -5.94 -1.01 4.99
N ASP A 203 -6.25 -2.26 5.31
CA ASP A 203 -6.47 -2.72 6.68
C ASP A 203 -5.31 -3.66 7.07
N VAL A 204 -4.86 -3.59 8.32
CA VAL A 204 -3.81 -4.44 8.88
C VAL A 204 -4.30 -5.03 10.21
N GLU A 205 -4.36 -6.35 10.28
CA GLU A 205 -4.87 -7.08 11.45
C GLU A 205 -3.80 -8.07 11.95
N PRO A 206 -3.59 -8.20 13.27
CA PRO A 206 -2.65 -9.18 13.81
C PRO A 206 -3.20 -10.59 13.64
N VAL A 207 -2.35 -11.53 13.24
CA VAL A 207 -2.70 -12.95 13.06
C VAL A 207 -1.72 -13.87 13.78
N ARG A 208 -2.19 -15.09 14.03
CA ARG A 208 -1.38 -16.20 14.52
C ARG A 208 -1.01 -17.12 13.36
N MET A 209 0.28 -17.34 13.18
CA MET A 209 0.83 -18.21 12.14
C MET A 209 1.09 -19.59 12.70
N ALA A 210 0.69 -20.64 11.97
CA ALA A 210 1.01 -22.01 12.32
C ALA A 210 2.54 -22.20 12.45
N ALA A 211 2.97 -22.94 13.47
CA ALA A 211 4.36 -23.33 13.69
C ALA A 211 4.49 -24.88 13.70
N PRO A 212 5.10 -25.50 12.67
CA PRO A 212 5.66 -24.91 11.45
C PRO A 212 4.57 -24.45 10.47
N LEU A 213 4.90 -23.46 9.63
CA LEU A 213 3.97 -22.88 8.64
C LEU A 213 3.42 -23.92 7.67
N TYR A 214 4.23 -24.91 7.31
CA TYR A 214 3.84 -25.99 6.41
C TYR A 214 4.32 -27.34 6.95
N ARG A 215 3.68 -28.40 6.49
CA ARG A 215 4.08 -29.79 6.73
C ARG A 215 4.38 -30.47 5.39
N PRO A 216 5.33 -31.42 5.32
CA PRO A 216 5.56 -32.18 4.10
C PRO A 216 4.29 -32.89 3.63
N TRP A 217 4.03 -32.87 2.33
CA TRP A 217 2.95 -33.64 1.72
C TRP A 217 3.20 -35.14 1.93
N ARG A 218 2.20 -35.86 2.45
CA ARG A 218 2.22 -37.32 2.55
C ARG A 218 0.96 -37.86 1.87
N PRO A 219 1.08 -38.79 0.92
CA PRO A 219 -0.09 -39.45 0.34
C PRO A 219 -0.90 -40.12 1.45
N SER A 220 -2.23 -39.96 1.43
CA SER A 220 -3.11 -40.81 2.24
C SER A 220 -2.88 -42.26 1.80
N THR A 221 -2.53 -43.14 2.74
CA THR A 221 -2.49 -44.58 2.48
C THR A 221 -3.89 -45.01 2.00
N PRO A 222 -4.01 -45.74 0.88
CA PRO A 222 -5.30 -46.17 0.36
C PRO A 222 -6.08 -47.03 1.36
#